data_AF-A0AA35L9L5-F1
#
_entry.id   AF-A0AA35L9L5-F1
#
_cell.length_a   1.000
_cell.length_b   1.000
_cell.length_c   1.000
_cell.angle_alpha   90.00
_cell.angle_beta   90.00
_cell.angle_gamma   90.00
#
_symmetry.space_group_name_H-M   'P 1'
#
loop_
_entity.id
_entity.type
_entity.pdbx_description
1 polymer ?
#
loop_
_entity_poly.entity_id
_entity_poly.type
_entity_poly.pdbx_seq_one_letter_code
_entity_poly.pdbx_strand_id
1 'polypeptide(L)'
;MGGEPQAGRGAPHKKAARAPTAPETLSCQDGVDRRRQEPREARLERGPAPRRGHWRRCPHQVSPPRRAGTLSRGRARGPGGSRTLVFLLLSASSSRRMFAAHPTTKTYFPHFDLTPGSADIKAHGKKVAAAIGEAVAHIDNIAGALDKISTLHAQKIRVDPVNFPLLSHCFLVSIAAHHQEVLQASTLLSMDKFLGRVCAVLTSKYR
;
A
#
# COMPACT_ATOMS: atom_id res chain seq x y z
N MET A 1 -39.95 60.88 -35.06
CA MET A 1 -39.35 60.44 -33.78
C MET A 1 -39.97 61.26 -32.66
N GLY A 2 -40.45 60.62 -31.59
CA GLY A 2 -40.88 61.29 -30.36
C GLY A 2 -42.36 61.12 -30.04
N GLY A 3 -42.73 59.96 -29.49
CA GLY A 3 -44.04 59.70 -28.88
C GLY A 3 -43.90 58.64 -27.80
N GLU A 4 -43.69 59.08 -26.56
CA GLU A 4 -44.11 58.40 -25.32
C GLU A 4 -45.53 58.92 -24.96
N PRO A 5 -46.29 58.41 -23.96
CA PRO A 5 -46.05 57.29 -23.03
C PRO A 5 -47.28 56.36 -22.81
N GLN A 6 -47.11 55.25 -22.09
CA GLN A 6 -47.81 54.96 -20.82
C GLN A 6 -47.70 53.50 -20.35
N ALA A 7 -47.56 53.39 -19.03
CA ALA A 7 -47.37 52.20 -18.24
C ALA A 7 -48.62 51.32 -18.11
N GLY A 8 -48.41 50.01 -18.03
CA GLY A 8 -49.40 49.03 -17.59
C GLY A 8 -48.75 48.00 -16.66
N ARG A 9 -48.99 48.16 -15.35
CA ARG A 9 -48.60 47.22 -14.30
C ARG A 9 -49.48 45.97 -14.38
N GLY A 10 -48.90 44.79 -14.20
CA GLY A 10 -49.64 43.54 -14.05
C GLY A 10 -48.75 42.37 -13.62
N ALA A 11 -48.69 42.14 -12.31
CA ALA A 11 -48.37 40.84 -11.70
C ALA A 11 -49.57 40.48 -10.79
N PRO A 12 -49.68 39.27 -10.20
CA PRO A 12 -49.07 37.98 -10.50
C PRO A 12 -50.15 36.86 -10.63
N HIS A 13 -49.85 35.72 -11.28
CA HIS A 13 -50.58 34.49 -10.95
C HIS A 13 -49.66 33.27 -10.95
N LYS A 14 -49.54 32.71 -9.75
CA LYS A 14 -48.88 31.45 -9.42
C LYS A 14 -49.55 30.31 -10.19
N LYS A 15 -48.75 29.49 -10.90
CA LYS A 15 -49.09 28.09 -11.13
C LYS A 15 -48.04 27.22 -10.48
N ALA A 16 -48.45 26.55 -9.41
CA ALA A 16 -47.72 25.47 -8.78
C ALA A 16 -47.58 24.31 -9.78
N ALA A 17 -46.35 23.99 -10.17
CA ALA A 17 -46.05 22.75 -10.86
C ALA A 17 -45.73 21.69 -9.79
N ARG A 18 -46.58 20.67 -9.79
CA ARG A 18 -46.63 19.52 -8.89
C ARG A 18 -45.42 18.60 -9.14
N ALA A 19 -44.84 18.11 -8.05
CA ALA A 19 -43.77 17.11 -8.04
C ALA A 19 -44.20 15.81 -8.76
N PRO A 20 -43.29 15.12 -9.48
CA PRO A 20 -43.51 13.74 -9.87
C PRO A 20 -43.27 12.83 -8.67
N THR A 21 -44.35 12.15 -8.28
CA THR A 21 -44.44 11.08 -7.28
C THR A 21 -43.63 9.85 -7.71
N ALA A 22 -42.91 9.27 -6.76
CA ALA A 22 -42.25 7.97 -6.89
C ALA A 22 -43.27 6.84 -7.17
N PRO A 23 -42.91 5.79 -7.93
CA PRO A 23 -43.68 4.56 -7.92
C PRO A 23 -43.26 3.65 -6.76
N GLU A 24 -44.27 3.10 -6.11
CA GLU A 24 -44.20 2.16 -5.00
C GLU A 24 -43.59 0.80 -5.37
N THR A 25 -43.01 0.23 -4.31
CA THR A 25 -42.62 -1.15 -4.03
C THR A 25 -43.31 -2.27 -4.81
N LEU A 26 -42.50 -3.14 -5.44
CA LEU A 26 -42.80 -4.57 -5.55
C LEU A 26 -41.85 -5.35 -4.64
N SER A 27 -42.44 -5.92 -3.60
CA SER A 27 -41.88 -6.93 -2.72
C SER A 27 -41.90 -8.31 -3.39
N CYS A 28 -40.77 -9.01 -3.38
CA CYS A 28 -40.76 -10.47 -3.22
C CYS A 28 -39.89 -10.78 -2.00
N GLN A 29 -40.57 -11.15 -0.92
CA GLN A 29 -39.99 -11.84 0.21
C GLN A 29 -39.92 -13.32 -0.16
N ASP A 30 -38.75 -13.92 -0.01
CA ASP A 30 -38.65 -15.30 0.45
C ASP A 30 -37.70 -15.30 1.65
N GLY A 31 -38.30 -15.51 2.82
CA GLY A 31 -37.59 -15.61 4.08
C GLY A 31 -36.88 -16.94 4.22
N VAL A 32 -35.92 -16.98 5.15
CA VAL A 32 -35.81 -18.04 6.17
C VAL A 32 -34.86 -17.52 7.27
N ASP A 33 -35.47 -17.41 8.46
CA ASP A 33 -34.95 -17.40 9.84
C ASP A 33 -33.79 -16.49 10.28
N ARG A 34 -34.18 -15.33 10.85
CA ARG A 34 -33.55 -14.79 12.06
C ARG A 34 -34.17 -15.44 13.30
N ARG A 35 -33.63 -16.57 13.74
CA ARG A 35 -33.68 -17.00 15.15
C ARG A 35 -32.31 -17.48 15.62
N ARG A 36 -31.95 -17.01 16.82
CA ARG A 36 -30.75 -17.32 17.61
C ARG A 36 -29.43 -16.77 17.08
N GLN A 37 -29.16 -15.51 17.39
CA GLN A 37 -27.81 -15.12 17.84
C GLN A 37 -27.93 -14.59 19.25
N GLU A 38 -27.72 -15.51 20.20
CA GLU A 38 -27.35 -15.23 21.59
C GLU A 38 -26.00 -15.93 21.82
N PRO A 39 -25.18 -15.43 22.75
CA PRO A 39 -23.74 -15.53 22.74
C PRO A 39 -23.26 -16.87 23.29
N ARG A 40 -22.18 -17.41 22.72
CA ARG A 40 -21.37 -18.44 23.38
C ARG A 40 -19.98 -17.89 23.63
N GLU A 41 -19.85 -17.24 24.78
CA GLU A 41 -18.58 -17.22 25.49
C GLU A 41 -18.07 -18.64 25.72
N ALA A 42 -16.75 -18.73 25.81
CA ALA A 42 -15.99 -19.68 26.60
C ALA A 42 -16.23 -21.19 26.36
N ARG A 43 -15.14 -21.83 25.90
CA ARG A 43 -14.62 -23.12 26.39
C ARG A 43 -14.20 -24.02 25.23
N LEU A 44 -12.94 -23.85 24.81
CA LEU A 44 -12.12 -24.95 24.32
C LEU A 44 -10.67 -24.64 24.71
N GLU A 45 -10.39 -24.98 25.97
CA GLU A 45 -9.22 -25.73 26.42
C GLU A 45 -7.98 -25.69 25.49
N ARG A 46 -7.01 -24.90 25.93
CA ARG A 46 -5.56 -25.17 25.97
C ARG A 46 -5.10 -26.44 25.21
N GLY A 47 -4.71 -26.27 23.96
CA GLY A 47 -3.80 -27.20 23.28
C GLY A 47 -2.36 -27.07 23.82
N PRO A 48 -1.57 -28.17 23.87
CA PRO A 48 -0.22 -28.13 24.42
C PRO A 48 0.73 -27.33 23.52
N ALA A 49 1.58 -26.53 24.15
CA ALA A 49 2.61 -25.73 23.49
C ALA A 49 3.57 -26.60 22.65
N PRO A 50 3.96 -26.17 21.43
CA PRO A 50 4.93 -26.91 20.66
C PRO A 50 6.31 -26.81 21.31
N ARG A 51 6.85 -27.99 21.66
CA ARG A 51 8.21 -28.17 22.17
C ARG A 51 9.23 -27.63 21.16
N ARG A 52 10.27 -26.99 21.67
CA ARG A 52 11.45 -26.51 20.92
C ARG A 52 12.01 -27.64 20.05
N GLY A 53 11.70 -27.59 18.76
CA GLY A 53 12.21 -28.51 17.76
C GLY A 53 13.60 -28.09 17.33
N HIS A 54 14.60 -28.86 17.75
CA HIS A 54 15.93 -28.87 17.16
C HIS A 54 15.82 -29.04 15.64
N TRP A 55 16.44 -28.14 14.89
CA TRP A 55 16.63 -28.28 13.44
C TRP A 55 17.42 -29.56 13.16
N ARG A 56 16.74 -30.65 12.79
CA ARG A 56 17.42 -31.84 12.29
C ARG A 56 17.91 -31.57 10.87
N ARG A 57 19.23 -31.68 10.72
CA ARG A 57 19.98 -31.66 9.46
C ARG A 57 19.51 -32.80 8.55
N CYS A 58 19.19 -32.50 7.29
CA CYS A 58 19.05 -33.51 6.23
C CYS A 58 20.42 -34.17 5.97
N PRO A 59 20.53 -35.52 5.87
CA PRO A 59 21.75 -36.18 5.47
C PRO A 59 21.81 -36.38 3.95
N HIS A 60 23.04 -36.34 3.43
CA HIS A 60 23.50 -36.83 2.12
C HIS A 60 23.21 -35.99 0.86
N GLN A 61 24.12 -35.06 0.58
CA GLN A 61 24.66 -34.92 -0.78
C GLN A 61 26.18 -34.98 -0.71
N VAL A 62 26.74 -36.12 -1.12
CA VAL A 62 28.17 -36.29 -1.36
C VAL A 62 28.49 -35.63 -2.70
N SER A 63 29.34 -34.60 -2.68
CA SER A 63 29.86 -33.96 -3.90
C SER A 63 31.17 -34.63 -4.34
N PRO A 64 31.41 -34.85 -5.65
CA PRO A 64 32.68 -35.37 -6.15
C PRO A 64 33.78 -34.29 -6.16
N PRO A 65 35.07 -34.68 -6.21
CA PRO A 65 36.20 -33.75 -6.04
C PRO A 65 36.36 -32.80 -7.24
N ARG A 66 36.55 -31.51 -6.94
CA ARG A 66 36.86 -30.47 -7.93
C ARG A 66 38.27 -30.67 -8.48
N ARG A 67 38.38 -30.90 -9.79
CA ARG A 67 39.62 -30.77 -10.56
C ARG A 67 40.03 -29.29 -10.59
N ALA A 68 41.29 -29.03 -10.31
CA ALA A 68 41.93 -27.73 -10.48
C ALA A 68 41.90 -27.35 -11.97
N GLY A 69 41.15 -26.30 -12.30
CA GLY A 69 41.08 -25.67 -13.61
C GLY A 69 41.45 -24.20 -13.48
N THR A 70 42.56 -23.87 -14.13
CA THR A 70 43.15 -22.56 -14.43
C THR A 70 42.25 -21.32 -14.26
N LEU A 71 42.80 -20.38 -13.49
CA LEU A 71 42.29 -19.02 -13.25
C LEU A 71 42.33 -18.21 -14.56
N SER A 72 41.30 -18.32 -15.39
CA SER A 72 41.08 -17.34 -16.47
C SER A 72 40.40 -16.12 -15.86
N ARG A 73 41.11 -14.99 -15.88
CA ARG A 73 40.67 -13.67 -15.40
C ARG A 73 39.30 -13.31 -15.99
N GLY A 74 38.26 -13.55 -15.20
CA GLY A 74 36.91 -13.07 -15.46
C GLY A 74 36.82 -11.57 -15.23
N ARG A 75 36.93 -10.84 -16.34
CA ARG A 75 36.33 -9.53 -16.66
C ARG A 75 35.66 -8.81 -15.48
N ALA A 76 36.25 -7.68 -15.10
CA ALA A 76 35.72 -6.74 -14.13
C ALA A 76 34.22 -6.47 -14.36
N ARG A 77 33.44 -6.78 -13.33
CA ARG A 77 32.02 -6.48 -13.22
C ARG A 77 31.86 -4.97 -13.16
N GLY A 78 31.33 -4.37 -14.23
CA GLY A 78 31.01 -2.93 -14.28
C GLY A 78 29.96 -2.51 -13.23
N PRO A 79 29.78 -1.20 -13.01
CA PRO A 79 28.97 -0.67 -11.92
C PRO A 79 27.49 -1.03 -12.06
N GLY A 80 26.88 -1.48 -10.97
CA GLY A 80 25.52 -2.03 -10.89
C GLY A 80 24.38 -1.03 -11.10
N GLY A 81 24.21 -0.51 -12.32
CA GLY A 81 23.12 0.42 -12.67
C GLY A 81 21.73 -0.21 -12.79
N SER A 82 21.63 -1.48 -13.16
CA SER A 82 20.35 -2.09 -13.55
C SER A 82 19.44 -2.42 -12.35
N ARG A 83 20.00 -2.90 -11.23
CA ARG A 83 19.22 -3.27 -10.03
C ARG A 83 18.64 -2.05 -9.30
N THR A 84 19.43 -0.98 -9.20
CA THR A 84 19.01 0.27 -8.56
C THR A 84 17.90 0.95 -9.36
N LEU A 85 17.99 0.95 -10.70
CA LEU A 85 16.94 1.51 -11.56
C LEU A 85 15.62 0.75 -11.41
N VAL A 86 15.67 -0.58 -11.35
CA VAL A 86 14.45 -1.38 -11.15
C VAL A 86 13.80 -1.07 -9.81
N PHE A 87 14.58 -1.01 -8.72
CA PHE A 87 14.04 -0.68 -7.40
C PHE A 87 13.38 0.71 -7.33
N LEU A 88 13.95 1.71 -8.00
CA LEU A 88 13.35 3.04 -8.13
C LEU A 88 12.04 3.00 -8.92
N LEU A 89 11.99 2.20 -9.99
CA LEU A 89 10.78 2.02 -10.79
C LEU A 89 9.65 1.34 -9.99
N LEU A 90 9.98 0.33 -9.18
CA LEU A 90 9.03 -0.35 -8.31
C LEU A 90 8.36 0.61 -7.33
N SER A 91 9.13 1.48 -6.69
CA SER A 91 8.61 2.44 -5.71
C SER A 91 7.75 3.55 -6.35
N ALA A 92 8.11 3.99 -7.55
CA ALA A 92 7.26 4.91 -8.31
C ALA A 92 5.94 4.23 -8.76
N SER A 93 6.01 2.97 -9.18
CA SER A 93 4.82 2.18 -9.57
C SER A 93 3.90 1.88 -8.38
N SER A 94 4.44 1.57 -7.20
CA SER A 94 3.64 1.35 -5.99
C SER A 94 2.89 2.61 -5.56
N SER A 95 3.54 3.77 -5.65
CA SER A 95 2.90 5.07 -5.35
C SER A 95 1.74 5.36 -6.30
N ARG A 96 1.93 5.11 -7.61
CA ARG A 96 0.84 5.23 -8.60
C ARG A 96 -0.33 4.29 -8.30
N ARG A 97 -0.05 3.04 -7.97
CA ARG A 97 -1.08 2.04 -7.61
C ARG A 97 -1.85 2.46 -6.36
N MET A 98 -1.16 3.00 -5.36
CA MET A 98 -1.80 3.51 -4.15
C MET A 98 -2.77 4.65 -4.46
N PHE A 99 -2.36 5.63 -5.27
CA PHE A 99 -3.25 6.74 -5.65
C PHE A 99 -4.44 6.28 -6.50
N ALA A 100 -4.28 5.25 -7.32
CA ALA A 100 -5.36 4.69 -8.12
C ALA A 100 -6.36 3.87 -7.27
N ALA A 101 -5.85 2.98 -6.41
CA ALA A 101 -6.66 2.06 -5.60
C ALA A 101 -7.25 2.72 -4.34
N HIS A 102 -6.57 3.73 -3.79
CA HIS A 102 -6.96 4.42 -2.56
C HIS A 102 -6.95 5.94 -2.78
N PRO A 103 -7.99 6.50 -3.42
CA PRO A 103 -8.05 7.93 -3.75
C PRO A 103 -7.96 8.85 -2.53
N THR A 104 -8.35 8.37 -1.34
CA THR A 104 -8.22 9.09 -0.07
C THR A 104 -6.79 9.49 0.25
N THR A 105 -5.79 8.75 -0.24
CA THR A 105 -4.37 9.04 -0.03
C THR A 105 -3.87 10.24 -0.84
N LYS A 106 -4.63 10.70 -1.84
CA LYS A 106 -4.25 11.86 -2.66
C LYS A 106 -4.30 13.18 -1.89
N THR A 107 -5.07 13.25 -0.80
CA THR A 107 -5.24 14.45 0.02
C THR A 107 -3.95 14.91 0.70
N TYR A 108 -2.99 14.00 0.90
CA TYR A 108 -1.66 14.31 1.43
C TYR A 108 -0.73 14.98 0.42
N PHE A 109 -1.11 15.02 -0.86
CA PHE A 109 -0.28 15.51 -1.96
C PHE A 109 -1.00 16.56 -2.84
N PRO A 110 -1.58 17.64 -2.28
CA PRO A 110 -2.30 18.63 -3.07
C PRO A 110 -1.40 19.45 -3.99
N HIS A 111 -0.08 19.45 -3.71
CA HIS A 111 0.92 20.19 -4.49
C HIS A 111 1.63 19.34 -5.55
N PHE A 112 1.28 18.06 -5.69
CA PHE A 112 1.95 17.17 -6.65
C PHE A 112 1.13 17.01 -7.91
N ASP A 113 1.84 16.91 -9.03
CA ASP A 113 1.27 16.33 -10.24
C ASP A 113 1.13 14.81 -10.06
N LEU A 114 -0.12 14.34 -9.99
CA LEU A 114 -0.46 12.92 -9.83
C LEU A 114 -0.71 12.20 -11.16
N THR A 115 -0.44 12.83 -12.29
CA THR A 115 -0.58 12.20 -13.60
C THR A 115 0.43 11.05 -13.81
N PRO A 116 0.09 10.03 -14.63
CA PRO A 116 1.01 8.95 -14.92
C PRO A 116 2.32 9.45 -15.53
N GLY A 117 3.44 9.19 -14.84
CA GLY A 117 4.78 9.54 -15.33
C GLY A 117 5.31 10.89 -14.87
N SER A 118 4.56 11.62 -14.02
CA SER A 118 4.98 12.89 -13.45
C SER A 118 6.35 12.81 -12.76
N ALA A 119 7.07 13.92 -12.82
CA ALA A 119 8.38 14.05 -12.17
C ALA A 119 8.24 13.96 -10.64
N ASP A 120 7.15 14.48 -10.08
CA ASP A 120 6.87 14.49 -8.64
C ASP A 120 6.72 13.07 -8.08
N ILE A 121 5.93 12.21 -8.74
CA ILE A 121 5.76 10.82 -8.30
C ILE A 121 7.09 10.06 -8.41
N LYS A 122 7.89 10.31 -9.46
CA LYS A 122 9.22 9.68 -9.60
C LYS A 122 10.19 10.14 -8.52
N ALA A 123 10.22 11.45 -8.23
CA ALA A 123 11.07 12.02 -7.19
C ALA A 123 10.66 11.55 -5.79
N HIS A 124 9.36 11.46 -5.52
CA HIS A 124 8.84 10.92 -4.27
C HIS A 124 9.12 9.42 -4.14
N GLY A 125 8.88 8.64 -5.20
CA GLY A 125 9.23 7.22 -5.24
C GLY A 125 10.72 6.98 -4.97
N LYS A 126 11.61 7.85 -5.45
CA LYS A 126 13.04 7.78 -5.11
C LYS A 126 13.30 7.97 -3.60
N LYS A 127 12.59 8.88 -2.94
CA LYS A 127 12.69 9.09 -1.49
C LYS A 127 12.18 7.89 -0.71
N VAL A 128 11.05 7.31 -1.12
CA VAL A 128 10.48 6.09 -0.52
C VAL A 128 11.42 4.91 -0.70
N ALA A 129 11.93 4.69 -1.91
CA ALA A 129 12.94 3.67 -2.18
C ALA A 129 14.19 3.85 -1.30
N ALA A 130 14.73 5.07 -1.21
CA ALA A 130 15.89 5.35 -0.37
C ALA A 130 15.64 5.01 1.11
N ALA A 131 14.47 5.38 1.66
CA ALA A 131 14.09 5.05 3.02
C ALA A 131 13.99 3.53 3.26
N ILE A 132 13.39 2.80 2.32
CA ILE A 132 13.32 1.32 2.40
C ILE A 132 14.72 0.72 2.30
N GLY A 133 15.58 1.23 1.42
CA GLY A 133 16.98 0.80 1.29
C GLY A 133 17.78 1.01 2.57
N GLU A 134 17.59 2.16 3.23
CA GLU A 134 18.19 2.46 4.54
C GLU A 134 17.71 1.47 5.62
N ALA A 135 16.42 1.16 5.65
CA ALA A 135 15.86 0.17 6.57
C ALA A 135 16.40 -1.25 6.31
N VAL A 136 16.67 -1.62 5.06
CA VAL A 136 17.32 -2.90 4.72
C VAL A 136 18.78 -2.92 5.19
N ALA A 137 19.51 -1.82 5.03
CA ALA A 137 20.89 -1.70 5.50
C ALA A 137 21.00 -1.80 7.04
N HIS A 138 19.94 -1.37 7.75
CA HIS A 138 19.85 -1.37 9.21
C HIS A 138 18.73 -2.27 9.73
N ILE A 139 18.65 -3.50 9.23
CA ILE A 139 17.54 -4.42 9.54
C ILE A 139 17.42 -4.75 11.05
N ASP A 140 18.53 -4.73 11.78
CA ASP A 140 18.57 -4.97 13.23
C ASP A 140 18.11 -3.74 14.04
N ASN A 141 18.21 -2.52 13.47
CA ASN A 141 17.83 -1.26 14.11
C ASN A 141 17.05 -0.33 13.17
N ILE A 142 15.90 -0.81 12.70
CA ILE A 142 15.02 -0.05 11.79
C ILE A 142 14.51 1.23 12.45
N ALA A 143 14.26 1.18 13.77
CA ALA A 143 13.78 2.32 14.54
C ALA A 143 14.76 3.50 14.51
N GLY A 144 16.05 3.25 14.74
CA GLY A 144 17.08 4.29 14.66
C GLY A 144 17.27 4.83 13.25
N ALA A 145 17.26 3.95 12.24
CA ALA A 145 17.46 4.33 10.84
C ALA A 145 16.34 5.24 10.30
N LEU A 146 15.09 4.96 10.67
CA LEU A 146 13.91 5.68 10.18
C LEU A 146 13.40 6.78 11.13
N ASP A 147 14.11 7.08 12.22
CA ASP A 147 13.64 8.01 13.25
C ASP A 147 13.25 9.39 12.69
N LYS A 148 14.12 9.94 11.82
CA LYS A 148 13.89 11.23 11.15
C LYS A 148 12.62 11.20 10.30
N ILE A 149 12.38 10.09 9.60
CA ILE A 149 11.23 9.91 8.72
C ILE A 149 9.96 9.71 9.54
N SER A 150 10.00 8.91 10.60
CA SER A 150 8.89 8.71 11.53
C SER A 150 8.44 10.04 12.15
N THR A 151 9.40 10.87 12.60
CA THR A 151 9.13 12.22 13.14
C THR A 151 8.46 13.13 12.12
N LEU A 152 8.97 13.15 10.88
CA LEU A 152 8.41 13.94 9.79
C LEU A 152 6.95 13.54 9.53
N HIS A 153 6.68 12.22 9.48
CA HIS A 153 5.34 11.70 9.26
C HIS A 153 4.41 12.09 10.40
N ALA A 154 4.79 11.85 11.65
CA ALA A 154 3.95 12.12 12.82
C ALA A 154 3.70 13.61 13.08
N GLN A 155 4.73 14.46 12.96
CA GLN A 155 4.62 15.84 13.43
C GLN A 155 4.23 16.82 12.32
N LYS A 156 4.77 16.64 11.10
CA LYS A 156 4.64 17.64 10.03
C LYS A 156 3.51 17.33 9.06
N ILE A 157 3.49 16.13 8.49
CA ILE A 157 2.49 15.75 7.47
C ILE A 157 1.29 15.00 8.04
N ARG A 158 1.38 14.47 9.26
CA ARG A 158 0.30 13.81 10.01
C ARG A 158 -0.47 12.79 9.18
N VAL A 159 0.25 11.88 8.54
CA VAL A 159 -0.35 10.79 7.75
C VAL A 159 -1.04 9.81 8.68
N ASP A 160 -2.33 9.54 8.47
CA ASP A 160 -3.05 8.56 9.29
C ASP A 160 -2.34 7.18 9.22
N PRO A 161 -2.03 6.55 10.38
CA PRO A 161 -1.43 5.22 10.48
C PRO A 161 -2.04 4.15 9.57
N VAL A 162 -3.34 4.24 9.24
CA VAL A 162 -4.04 3.29 8.36
C VAL A 162 -3.50 3.28 6.92
N ASN A 163 -2.85 4.36 6.48
CA ASN A 163 -2.37 4.47 5.10
C ASN A 163 -1.03 3.76 4.84
N PHE A 164 -0.22 3.53 5.88
CA PHE A 164 1.08 2.85 5.71
C PHE A 164 0.94 1.39 5.25
N PRO A 165 0.02 0.58 5.82
CA PRO A 165 -0.25 -0.76 5.30
C PRO A 165 -0.72 -0.77 3.84
N LEU A 166 -1.45 0.25 3.39
CA LEU A 166 -1.91 0.36 1.99
C LEU A 166 -0.72 0.54 1.03
N LEU A 167 0.24 1.39 1.39
CA LEU A 167 1.47 1.57 0.61
C LEU A 167 2.28 0.28 0.56
N SER A 168 2.42 -0.41 1.70
CA SER A 168 3.13 -1.70 1.78
C SER A 168 2.49 -2.76 0.90
N HIS A 169 1.16 -2.86 0.89
CA HIS A 169 0.44 -3.77 0.00
C HIS A 169 0.70 -3.43 -1.49
N CYS A 170 0.58 -2.15 -1.86
CA CYS A 170 0.85 -1.70 -3.23
C CYS A 170 2.30 -1.95 -3.68
N PHE A 171 3.24 -1.93 -2.73
CA PHE A 171 4.64 -2.24 -2.98
C PHE A 171 4.85 -3.73 -3.27
N LEU A 172 4.24 -4.63 -2.48
CA LEU A 172 4.27 -6.07 -2.74
C LEU A 172 3.66 -6.43 -4.09
N VAL A 173 2.52 -5.82 -4.45
CA VAL A 173 1.88 -6.02 -5.76
C VAL A 173 2.79 -5.54 -6.90
N SER A 174 3.53 -4.45 -6.70
CA SER A 174 4.47 -3.94 -7.70
C SER A 174 5.67 -4.87 -7.88
N ILE A 175 6.23 -5.41 -6.79
CA ILE A 175 7.26 -6.46 -6.87
C ILE A 175 6.70 -7.67 -7.63
N ALA A 176 5.48 -8.09 -7.32
CA ALA A 176 4.85 -9.23 -7.97
C ALA A 176 4.63 -9.02 -9.49
N ALA A 177 4.31 -7.80 -9.91
CA ALA A 177 4.12 -7.49 -11.32
C ALA A 177 5.44 -7.48 -12.12
N HIS A 178 6.56 -7.15 -11.49
CA HIS A 178 7.84 -6.92 -12.18
C HIS A 178 8.87 -8.05 -12.00
N HIS A 179 8.73 -8.89 -10.98
CA HIS A 179 9.70 -9.95 -10.63
C HIS A 179 9.01 -11.29 -10.38
N GLN A 180 8.24 -11.78 -11.36
CA GLN A 180 7.49 -13.03 -11.25
C GLN A 180 8.37 -14.24 -10.95
N GLU A 181 9.59 -14.27 -11.48
CA GLU A 181 10.59 -15.33 -11.27
C GLU A 181 11.12 -15.43 -9.83
N VAL A 182 11.01 -14.36 -9.02
CA VAL A 182 11.50 -14.29 -7.64
C VAL A 182 10.35 -14.41 -6.61
N LEU A 183 9.10 -14.56 -7.07
CA LEU A 183 7.90 -14.69 -6.22
C LEU A 183 7.75 -16.09 -5.64
N GLN A 184 8.72 -16.49 -4.84
CA GLN A 184 8.51 -17.59 -3.91
C GLN A 184 7.64 -17.10 -2.75
N ALA A 185 6.74 -17.96 -2.27
CA ALA A 185 5.87 -17.66 -1.13
C ALA A 185 6.67 -17.24 0.13
N SER A 186 7.83 -17.85 0.34
CA SER A 186 8.78 -17.50 1.41
C SER A 186 9.32 -16.07 1.28
N THR A 187 9.66 -15.64 0.06
CA THR A 187 10.15 -14.27 -0.21
C THR A 187 9.06 -13.24 0.02
N LEU A 188 7.85 -13.47 -0.50
CA LEU A 188 6.72 -12.57 -0.28
C LEU A 188 6.38 -12.42 1.19
N LEU A 189 6.32 -13.53 1.94
CA LEU A 189 6.05 -13.49 3.37
C LEU A 189 7.15 -12.77 4.16
N SER A 190 8.41 -12.91 3.75
CA SER A 190 9.52 -12.21 4.38
C SER A 190 9.47 -10.71 4.12
N MET A 191 9.14 -10.30 2.89
CA MET A 191 8.96 -8.89 2.53
C MET A 191 7.77 -8.27 3.26
N ASP A 192 6.64 -8.98 3.35
CA ASP A 192 5.45 -8.54 4.09
C ASP A 192 5.78 -8.29 5.57
N LYS A 193 6.45 -9.23 6.23
CA LYS A 193 6.92 -9.08 7.62
C LYS A 193 7.86 -7.88 7.78
N PHE A 194 8.80 -7.69 6.86
CA PHE A 194 9.73 -6.56 6.89
C PHE A 194 8.99 -5.22 6.73
N LEU A 195 8.13 -5.09 5.72
CA LEU A 195 7.33 -3.89 5.50
C LEU A 195 6.38 -3.60 6.66
N GLY A 196 5.80 -4.64 7.28
CA GLY A 196 5.01 -4.52 8.50
C GLY A 196 5.81 -3.91 9.66
N ARG A 197 7.08 -4.30 9.83
CA ARG A 197 7.98 -3.67 10.83
C ARG A 197 8.29 -2.21 10.48
N VAL A 198 8.53 -1.90 9.22
CA VAL A 198 8.74 -0.51 8.76
C VAL A 198 7.50 0.34 9.06
N CYS A 199 6.28 -0.13 8.75
CA CYS A 199 5.05 0.58 9.07
C CYS A 199 4.89 0.81 10.58
N ALA A 200 5.18 -0.20 11.40
CA ALA A 200 5.11 -0.05 12.86
C ALA A 200 6.09 1.01 13.39
N VAL A 201 7.30 1.08 12.82
CA VAL A 201 8.29 2.11 13.17
C VAL A 201 7.89 3.51 12.71
N LEU A 202 7.31 3.65 11.51
CA LEU A 202 6.85 4.94 11.01
C LEU A 202 5.64 5.48 11.77
N THR A 203 4.87 4.59 12.41
CA THR A 203 3.69 4.94 13.21
C THR A 203 3.97 5.00 14.70
N SER A 204 5.19 4.68 15.16
CA SER A 204 5.53 4.62 16.58
C SER A 204 5.37 5.95 17.31
N LYS A 205 5.68 7.08 16.64
CA LYS A 205 5.59 8.43 17.21
C LYS A 205 4.18 9.05 17.21
N TYR A 206 3.18 8.31 16.75
CA TYR A 206 1.77 8.71 16.87
C TYR A 206 1.14 8.23 18.20
N ARG A 207 1.84 7.35 18.92
CA ARG A 207 1.43 6.76 20.21
C ARG A 207 2.30 7.34 21.31
#